data_AF-A0A7K5IC33-F1
#
_entry.id   AF-A0A7K5IC33-F1
#
_cell.length_a   1.000
_cell.length_b   1.000
_cell.length_c   1.000
_cell.angle_alpha   90.00
_cell.angle_beta   90.00
_cell.angle_gamma   90.00
#
_symmetry.space_group_name_H-M   'P 1'
#
loop_
_entity.id
_entity.type
_entity.pdbx_description
1 polymer ?
#
loop_
_entity_poly.entity_id
_entity_poly.type
_entity_poly.pdbx_seq_one_letter_code
_entity_poly.pdbx_strand_id
1 'polypeptide(L)' 'VLGTSCAGTPSSRRTVPGGPCPTEGPGLEHPHLCGRVLGVHTIQLMYGCDLLEDGTTKGYRQDAYDGKDFISFDLATMT' A
#
# COMPACT_ATOMS: atom_id res chain seq x y z
N VAL A 1 9.36 0.48 -26.79
CA VAL A 1 8.77 1.01 -25.53
C VAL A 1 7.80 0.05 -24.84
N LEU A 2 7.86 -1.27 -25.11
CA LEU A 2 6.94 -2.23 -24.49
C LEU A 2 7.74 -3.24 -23.67
N GLY A 3 7.89 -2.99 -22.37
CA GLY A 3 8.28 -4.00 -21.40
C GLY A 3 7.08 -4.91 -21.14
N THR A 4 7.22 -6.20 -21.41
CA THR A 4 6.16 -7.20 -21.20
C THR A 4 6.18 -7.62 -19.74
N SER A 5 5.12 -7.36 -18.97
CA SER A 5 5.04 -7.79 -17.56
C SER A 5 4.92 -9.32 -17.48
N CYS A 6 5.77 -10.00 -16.71
CA CYS A 6 5.65 -11.45 -16.54
C CYS A 6 4.51 -11.72 -15.53
N ALA A 7 3.33 -12.08 -16.05
CA ALA A 7 2.15 -12.55 -15.31
C ALA A 7 1.87 -11.81 -13.97
N GLY A 8 1.20 -10.66 -14.08
CA GLY A 8 0.79 -9.83 -12.95
C GLY A 8 -0.15 -10.54 -12.00
N THR A 9 0.30 -10.74 -10.78
CA THR A 9 -0.60 -10.81 -9.64
C THR A 9 -1.28 -9.45 -9.42
N PRO A 10 -2.61 -9.39 -9.32
CA PRO A 10 -3.33 -8.13 -9.31
C PRO A 10 -3.02 -7.32 -8.05
N SER A 11 -2.98 -5.99 -8.20
CA SER A 11 -3.01 -5.05 -7.08
C SER A 11 -4.14 -5.45 -6.13
N SER A 12 -3.79 -5.83 -4.90
CA SER A 12 -4.75 -6.23 -3.88
C SER A 12 -4.97 -5.07 -2.94
N ARG A 13 -6.20 -4.53 -2.92
CA ARG A 13 -6.61 -3.46 -2.00
C ARG A 13 -7.44 -4.06 -0.88
N ARG A 14 -6.94 -3.96 0.36
CA ARG A 14 -7.66 -4.33 1.59
C ARG A 14 -8.07 -3.07 2.32
N THR A 15 -9.37 -2.90 2.54
CA THR A 15 -9.89 -1.87 3.45
C THR A 15 -9.86 -2.41 4.88
N VAL A 16 -9.20 -1.68 5.78
CA VAL A 16 -9.12 -1.98 7.20
C VAL A 16 -10.03 -1.00 7.94
N PRO A 17 -11.17 -1.44 8.50
CA PRO A 17 -12.00 -0.56 9.31
C PRO A 17 -11.25 -0.15 10.58
N GLY A 18 -11.31 1.14 10.92
CA GLY A 18 -10.83 1.63 12.20
C GLY A 18 -11.74 1.17 13.35
N GLY A 19 -11.24 1.31 14.58
CA GLY A 19 -12.05 1.06 15.77
C GLY A 19 -13.22 2.05 15.88
N PRO A 20 -14.28 1.72 16.65
CA PRO A 20 -15.38 2.65 16.89
C PRO A 20 -14.84 3.92 17.56
N CYS A 21 -15.24 5.10 17.07
CA CYS A 21 -14.87 6.34 17.74
C CYS A 21 -15.53 6.37 19.13
N PRO A 22 -14.78 6.68 20.20
CA PRO A 22 -15.36 6.79 21.54
C PRO A 22 -16.38 7.93 21.53
N THR A 23 -17.65 7.59 21.70
CA THR A 23 -18.75 8.55 21.70
C THR A 23 -18.95 9.22 23.07
N GLU A 24 -18.36 8.67 24.14
CA GLU A 24 -18.59 9.12 25.51
C GLU A 24 -17.27 9.08 26.32
N GLY A 25 -16.82 10.21 26.87
CA GLY A 25 -15.67 10.29 27.77
C GLY A 25 -15.17 11.73 28.05
N PRO A 26 -14.68 12.04 29.27
CA PRO A 26 -14.10 13.34 29.58
C PRO A 26 -12.71 13.46 28.91
N GLY A 27 -12.57 14.34 27.92
CA GLY A 27 -11.33 14.54 27.13
C GLY A 27 -11.53 14.68 25.61
N LEU A 28 -12.77 14.88 25.15
CA LEU A 28 -13.18 14.95 23.73
C LEU A 28 -12.88 16.29 23.02
N GLU A 29 -11.73 16.93 23.29
CA GLU A 29 -11.35 18.17 22.59
C GLU A 29 -10.63 17.94 21.25
N HIS A 30 -10.44 16.69 20.81
CA HIS A 30 -9.66 16.35 19.61
C HIS A 30 -10.44 15.52 18.55
N PRO A 31 -11.48 16.09 17.91
CA PRO A 31 -12.25 15.40 16.86
C PRO A 31 -11.40 14.95 15.66
N HIS A 32 -10.27 15.61 15.41
CA HIS A 32 -9.32 15.23 14.35
C HIS A 32 -8.59 13.90 14.62
N LEU A 33 -8.56 13.41 15.86
CA LEU A 33 -7.91 12.14 16.19
C LEU A 33 -8.73 10.92 15.72
N CYS A 34 -10.06 11.04 15.69
CA CYS A 34 -10.99 9.99 15.22
C CYS A 34 -10.65 9.58 13.77
N GLY A 35 -10.37 10.53 12.88
CA GLY A 35 -9.97 10.23 11.49
C GLY A 35 -8.53 9.74 11.33
N ARG A 36 -7.65 9.98 12.31
CA ARG A 36 -6.21 9.64 12.21
C ARG A 36 -5.86 8.27 12.81
N VAL A 37 -6.57 7.84 13.84
CA VAL A 37 -6.27 6.60 14.59
C VAL A 37 -7.41 5.58 14.52
N LEU A 38 -8.64 6.05 14.31
CA LEU A 38 -9.87 5.24 14.32
C LEU A 38 -10.60 5.31 12.97
N GLY A 39 -9.95 5.86 11.94
CA GLY A 39 -10.51 6.01 10.59
C GLY A 39 -10.50 4.71 9.81
N VAL A 40 -11.25 4.66 8.70
CA VAL A 40 -11.14 3.58 7.72
C VAL A 40 -9.85 3.77 6.94
N HIS A 41 -8.99 2.77 6.97
CA HIS A 41 -7.71 2.78 6.28
C HIS A 41 -7.68 1.79 5.11
N THR A 42 -6.74 1.96 4.19
CA THR A 42 -6.53 1.02 3.10
C THR A 42 -5.08 0.57 3.03
N ILE A 43 -4.88 -0.73 2.85
CA ILE A 43 -3.59 -1.35 2.55
C ILE A 43 -3.65 -1.80 1.09
N GLN A 44 -2.64 -1.45 0.31
CA GLN A 44 -2.53 -1.87 -1.09
C GLN A 44 -1.22 -2.60 -1.28
N LEU A 45 -1.28 -3.79 -1.88
CA LEU A 45 -0.13 -4.61 -2.21
C LEU A 45 0.01 -4.66 -3.72
N MET A 46 1.15 -4.19 -4.23
CA MET A 46 1.52 -4.33 -5.64
C MET A 46 2.80 -5.12 -5.75
N TYR A 47 2.83 -6.10 -6.63
CA TYR A 47 4.00 -6.92 -6.87
C TYR A 47 3.95 -7.42 -8.30
N GLY A 48 5.12 -7.47 -8.93
CA GLY A 48 5.22 -7.81 -10.33
C GLY A 48 6.66 -7.83 -10.81
N CYS A 49 6.80 -8.08 -12.10
CA CYS A 49 8.09 -8.00 -12.76
C CYS A 49 7.95 -7.59 -14.22
N ASP A 50 8.96 -6.88 -14.70
CA ASP A 50 9.07 -6.37 -16.06
C ASP A 50 10.19 -7.10 -16.79
N LEU A 51 9.90 -7.61 -17.99
CA LEU A 51 10.90 -8.14 -18.89
C LEU A 51 11.47 -7.00 -19.74
N LEU A 52 12.78 -6.79 -19.62
CA LEU A 52 13.53 -5.75 -20.32
C LEU A 52 13.98 -6.22 -21.71
N GLU A 53 14.31 -5.27 -22.60
CA GLU A 53 14.70 -5.55 -23.98
C GLU A 53 16.03 -6.36 -24.08
N ASP A 54 16.86 -6.30 -23.04
CA ASP A 54 18.09 -7.09 -22.91
C ASP A 54 17.86 -8.53 -22.39
N GLY A 55 16.59 -8.90 -22.16
CA GLY A 55 16.19 -10.20 -21.61
C GLY A 55 16.32 -10.31 -20.08
N THR A 56 16.75 -9.25 -19.39
CA THR A 56 16.77 -9.23 -17.92
C THR A 56 15.37 -9.01 -17.37
N THR A 57 15.13 -9.49 -16.15
CA THR A 57 13.84 -9.32 -15.45
C THR A 57 14.04 -8.41 -14.25
N LYS A 58 13.26 -7.33 -14.17
CA LYS A 58 13.21 -6.46 -13.01
C LYS A 58 11.98 -6.75 -12.18
N GLY A 59 12.16 -7.26 -10.96
CA GLY A 59 11.07 -7.48 -10.01
C GLY A 59 10.84 -6.28 -9.09
N TYR A 60 9.59 -6.07 -8.67
CA TYR A 60 9.24 -5.06 -7.67
C TYR A 60 8.17 -5.57 -6.70
N ARG A 61 8.20 -5.03 -5.48
CA ARG A 61 7.14 -5.16 -4.49
C ARG A 61 6.92 -3.81 -3.81
N GLN A 62 5.67 -3.36 -3.72
CA GLN A 62 5.30 -2.08 -3.13
C GLN A 62 4.09 -2.27 -2.23
N ASP A 63 4.17 -1.72 -1.02
CA ASP A 63 3.06 -1.64 -0.09
C ASP A 63 2.69 -0.16 0.11
N ALA A 64 1.41 0.16 0.01
CA ALA A 64 0.89 1.52 0.21
C ALA A 64 -0.18 1.55 1.31
N TYR A 65 -0.21 2.64 2.06
CA TYR A 65 -1.16 2.91 3.14
C TYR A 65 -1.95 4.18 2.83
N ASP A 66 -3.28 4.10 2.83
CA ASP A 66 -4.19 5.20 2.47
C ASP A 66 -3.87 5.85 1.11
N GLY A 67 -3.44 5.00 0.16
CA GLY A 67 -3.09 5.42 -1.20
C GLY A 67 -1.77 6.18 -1.31
N LYS A 68 -0.98 6.23 -0.25
CA LYS A 68 0.39 6.76 -0.26
C LYS A 68 1.39 5.61 -0.19
N ASP A 69 2.45 5.72 -0.99
CA ASP A 69 3.55 4.76 -0.94
C ASP A 69 4.15 4.73 0.46
N PHE A 70 4.26 3.53 1.01
CA PHE A 70 4.75 3.33 2.37
C PHE A 70 6.10 2.64 2.37
N ILE A 71 6.21 1.50 1.67
CA ILE A 71 7.47 0.79 1.49
C ILE A 71 7.53 0.19 0.08
N SER A 72 8.72 0.27 -0.53
CA SER A 72 9.00 -0.34 -1.83
C SER A 72 10.27 -1.16 -1.71
N PHE A 73 10.27 -2.34 -2.33
CA PHE A 73 11.41 -3.22 -2.44
C PHE A 73 11.75 -3.42 -3.92
N ASP A 74 12.96 -3.02 -4.29
CA ASP A 74 13.53 -3.28 -5.62
C ASP A 74 14.36 -4.57 -5.56
N LEU A 75 13.88 -5.60 -6.25
CA LEU A 75 14.53 -6.91 -6.25
C LEU A 75 15.88 -6.88 -6.98
N ALA A 76 16.10 -5.91 -7.88
CA ALA A 76 17.35 -5.80 -8.61
C ALA A 76 18.49 -5.31 -7.71
N THR A 77 18.19 -4.36 -6.81
CA THR A 77 19.18 -3.76 -5.91
C THR A 77 19.16 -4.34 -4.50
N MET A 78 18.16 -5.17 -4.17
CA MET A 78 17.93 -5.72 -2.84
C MET A 78 17.76 -4.64 -1.76
N THR A 79 16.99 -3.60 -2.08
CA THR A 79 16.75 -2.43 -1.21
C THR A 79 15.26 -2.16 -1.04
#